data_AF-A0A971AH72-F1
#
_entry.id   AF-A0A971AH72-F1
#
_cell.length_a   1.000
_cell.length_b   1.000
_cell.length_c   1.000
_cell.angle_alpha   90.00
_cell.angle_beta   90.00
_cell.angle_gamma   90.00
#
_symmetry.space_group_name_H-M   'P 1'
#
loop_
_entity.id
_entity.type
_entity.pdbx_description
1 polymer ?
#
loop_
_entity_poly.entity_id
_entity_poly.type
_entity_poly.pdbx_seq_one_letter_code
_entity_poly.pdbx_strand_id
1 'polypeptide(L)'
;MTIEDGEVHMKPDMKIKMRPKSFSDIKLLDQGKMVDESPIHDLCEYINLRLDCADFSLATVLWCLYSYRHLMSEKTVALMEEATFNFRYFMDEPGDDNMCF
;
A
#
# COMPACT_ATOMS: atom_id res chain seq x y z
N MET A 1 -15.88 -18.24 4.24
CA MET A 1 -15.56 -18.67 5.61
C MET A 1 -15.01 -20.08 5.50
N THR A 2 -13.71 -20.24 5.67
CA THR A 2 -13.05 -21.55 5.75
C THR A 2 -12.38 -21.58 7.11
N ILE A 3 -12.72 -22.59 7.91
CA ILE A 3 -12.14 -22.80 9.24
C ILE A 3 -11.10 -23.91 9.04
N GLU A 4 -9.82 -23.56 9.11
CA GLU A 4 -8.72 -24.47 9.39
C GLU A 4 -8.02 -23.93 10.64
N ASP A 5 -7.77 -24.81 11.62
CA ASP A 5 -6.98 -24.56 12.84
C ASP A 5 -7.43 -23.44 13.80
N GLY A 6 -8.73 -23.12 13.84
CA GLY A 6 -9.30 -22.27 14.90
C GLY A 6 -9.00 -20.77 14.79
N GLU A 7 -8.26 -20.36 13.77
CA GLU A 7 -8.07 -18.96 13.42
C GLU A 7 -9.06 -18.50 12.36
N VAL A 8 -9.68 -17.34 12.59
CA VAL A 8 -10.57 -16.71 11.62
C VAL A 8 -9.71 -16.03 10.56
N HIS A 9 -9.34 -16.77 9.52
CA HIS A 9 -8.63 -16.20 8.37
C HIS A 9 -9.62 -15.46 7.46
N MET A 10 -9.80 -14.15 7.70
CA MET A 10 -10.56 -13.29 6.79
C MET A 10 -9.76 -13.06 5.52
N LYS A 11 -10.17 -13.69 4.43
CA LYS A 11 -9.58 -13.42 3.11
C LYS A 11 -9.82 -11.95 2.76
N PRO A 12 -8.77 -11.18 2.39
CA PRO A 12 -8.95 -9.80 1.96
C PRO A 12 -9.90 -9.75 0.76
N ASP A 13 -10.75 -8.72 0.71
CA ASP A 13 -11.74 -8.54 -0.36
C ASP A 13 -11.05 -8.60 -1.74
N MET A 14 -11.57 -9.43 -2.64
CA MET A 14 -11.07 -9.56 -4.02
C MET A 14 -10.95 -8.23 -4.74
N LYS A 15 -11.80 -7.24 -4.40
CA LYS A 15 -11.70 -5.88 -4.94
C LYS A 15 -10.36 -5.23 -4.64
N ILE A 16 -9.78 -5.48 -3.46
CA ILE A 16 -8.49 -4.94 -3.06
C ILE A 16 -7.38 -5.57 -3.90
N LYS A 17 -7.40 -6.91 -4.09
CA LYS A 17 -6.37 -7.65 -4.84
C LYS A 17 -6.23 -7.22 -6.30
N MET A 18 -7.32 -6.85 -6.98
CA MET A 18 -7.32 -6.48 -8.40
C MET A 18 -7.10 -4.98 -8.66
N ARG A 19 -6.74 -4.20 -7.64
CA ARG A 19 -6.50 -2.75 -7.80
C ARG A 19 -5.30 -2.47 -8.70
N PRO A 20 -5.32 -1.35 -9.45
CA PRO A 20 -4.14 -0.82 -10.10
C PRO A 20 -3.01 -0.60 -9.07
N LYS A 21 -1.77 -0.91 -9.45
CA LYS A 21 -0.59 -0.74 -8.60
C LYS A 21 -0.07 0.71 -8.56
N SER A 22 -0.82 1.62 -9.16
CA SER A 22 -0.56 3.06 -9.27
C SER A 22 -1.88 3.80 -9.53
N PHE A 23 -1.84 5.12 -9.70
CA PHE A 23 -3.03 5.96 -9.93
C PHE A 23 -2.80 6.93 -11.08
N SER A 24 -3.86 7.23 -11.85
CA SER A 24 -3.78 8.08 -13.06
C SER A 24 -3.32 9.50 -12.78
N ASP A 25 -3.68 10.02 -11.60
CA ASP A 25 -3.52 11.42 -11.24
C ASP A 25 -2.08 11.75 -10.85
N ILE A 26 -1.18 10.76 -10.82
CA ILE A 26 0.25 10.98 -10.69
C ILE A 26 0.82 11.92 -11.76
N LYS A 27 0.18 11.97 -12.94
CA LYS A 27 0.52 12.92 -14.01
C LYS A 27 0.19 14.37 -13.64
N LEU A 28 -0.82 14.58 -12.80
CA LEU A 28 -1.18 15.91 -12.31
C LEU A 28 -0.22 16.36 -11.21
N LEU A 29 0.23 15.43 -10.36
CA LEU A 29 1.30 15.70 -9.40
C LEU A 29 2.60 16.12 -10.10
N ASP A 30 2.98 15.44 -11.19
CA ASP A 30 4.15 15.81 -12.01
C ASP A 30 4.01 17.23 -12.63
N GLN A 31 2.78 17.69 -12.83
CA GLN A 31 2.48 19.06 -13.26
C GLN A 31 2.42 20.09 -12.11
N GLY A 32 2.75 19.69 -10.88
CA GLY A 32 2.70 20.57 -9.71
C GLY A 32 1.29 20.82 -9.15
N LYS A 33 0.31 19.96 -9.49
CA LYS A 33 -1.08 20.13 -9.05
C LYS A 33 -1.40 19.19 -7.88
N MET A 34 -2.20 19.69 -6.94
CA MET A 34 -2.82 18.84 -5.92
C MET A 34 -3.89 17.94 -6.56
N VAL A 35 -4.11 16.77 -5.98
CA VAL A 35 -5.01 15.73 -6.49
C VAL A 35 -5.89 15.19 -5.36
N ASP A 36 -6.91 14.40 -5.73
CA ASP A 36 -7.60 13.56 -4.74
C ASP A 36 -6.61 12.54 -4.18
N GLU A 37 -6.46 12.51 -2.86
CA GLU A 37 -5.49 11.66 -2.15
C GLU A 37 -6.07 10.28 -1.84
N SER A 38 -7.38 10.07 -2.04
CA SER A 38 -8.05 8.79 -1.76
C SER A 38 -7.38 7.59 -2.45
N PRO A 39 -6.95 7.67 -3.73
CA PRO A 39 -6.21 6.57 -4.37
C PRO A 39 -4.87 6.25 -3.70
N ILE A 40 -4.19 7.25 -3.11
CA ILE A 40 -2.93 7.04 -2.38
C ILE A 40 -3.20 6.31 -1.07
N HIS A 41 -4.31 6.64 -0.40
CA HIS A 41 -4.75 5.93 0.82
C HIS A 41 -5.02 4.45 0.52
N ASP A 42 -5.72 4.17 -0.59
CA ASP A 42 -5.98 2.80 -1.05
C ASP A 42 -4.68 2.02 -1.33
N LEU A 43 -3.65 2.68 -1.88
CA LEU A 43 -2.33 2.06 -2.08
C LEU A 43 -1.63 1.77 -0.75
N CYS A 44 -1.70 2.69 0.21
CA CYS A 44 -1.14 2.48 1.55
C CYS A 44 -1.84 1.32 2.27
N GLU A 45 -3.17 1.21 2.16
CA GLU A 45 -3.94 0.07 2.66
C GLU A 45 -3.48 -1.24 2.00
N TYR A 46 -3.33 -1.24 0.67
CA TYR A 46 -2.85 -2.42 -0.07
C TYR A 46 -1.47 -2.89 0.41
N ILE A 47 -0.55 -1.94 0.62
CA ILE A 47 0.79 -2.19 1.16
C ILE A 47 0.69 -2.77 2.56
N ASN A 48 -0.13 -2.16 3.43
CA ASN A 48 -0.35 -2.60 4.82
C ASN A 48 -0.96 -3.99 4.94
N LEU A 49 -1.79 -4.39 3.99
CA LEU A 49 -2.34 -5.74 3.90
C LEU A 49 -1.34 -6.77 3.35
N ARG A 50 -0.11 -6.36 3.00
CA ARG A 50 0.98 -7.21 2.50
C ARG A 50 0.52 -8.18 1.41
N LEU A 51 -0.34 -7.70 0.52
CA LEU A 51 -0.88 -8.54 -0.55
C LEU A 51 0.20 -8.86 -1.58
N ASP A 52 0.00 -9.94 -2.32
CA ASP A 52 0.90 -10.36 -3.39
C ASP A 52 1.24 -9.20 -4.36
N CYS A 53 2.54 -9.03 -4.61
CA CYS A 53 3.11 -7.93 -5.39
C CYS A 53 2.73 -6.52 -4.86
N ALA A 54 2.73 -6.32 -3.53
CA ALA A 54 2.54 -5.01 -2.90
C ALA A 54 3.75 -4.07 -3.07
N ASP A 55 4.92 -4.62 -3.36
CA ASP A 55 6.14 -3.91 -3.75
C ASP A 55 5.96 -3.00 -4.99
N PHE A 56 5.10 -3.38 -5.94
CA PHE A 56 4.74 -2.51 -7.06
C PHE A 56 3.98 -1.24 -6.61
N SER A 57 3.07 -1.38 -5.65
CA SER A 57 2.37 -0.25 -5.05
C SER A 57 3.32 0.57 -4.16
N LEU A 58 4.21 -0.11 -3.42
CA LEU A 58 5.25 0.52 -2.59
C LEU A 58 6.14 1.44 -3.43
N ALA A 59 6.60 0.99 -4.59
CA ALA A 59 7.42 1.79 -5.50
C ALA A 59 6.71 3.11 -5.89
N THR A 60 5.40 3.05 -6.19
CA THR A 60 4.59 4.24 -6.47
C THR A 60 4.51 5.19 -5.27
N VAL A 61 4.25 4.65 -4.07
CA VAL A 61 4.13 5.45 -2.84
C VAL A 61 5.45 6.11 -2.47
N LEU A 62 6.56 5.38 -2.57
CA LEU A 62 7.91 5.93 -2.37
C LEU A 62 8.19 7.07 -3.35
N TRP A 63 7.88 6.90 -4.63
CA TRP A 63 8.05 7.96 -5.62
C TRP A 63 7.28 9.22 -5.25
N CYS A 64 6.03 9.07 -4.78
CA CYS A 64 5.19 10.18 -4.34
C CYS A 64 5.77 10.88 -3.11
N LEU A 65 6.29 10.14 -2.12
CA LEU A 65 6.98 10.71 -0.96
C LEU A 65 8.20 11.55 -1.34
N TYR A 66 9.05 11.06 -2.25
CA TYR A 66 10.26 11.79 -2.62
C TYR A 66 10.00 12.96 -3.55
N SER A 67 9.05 12.83 -4.48
CA SER A 67 8.86 13.81 -5.56
C SER A 67 7.76 14.82 -5.25
N TYR A 68 6.70 14.40 -4.55
CA TYR A 68 5.42 15.12 -4.50
C TYR A 68 4.90 15.38 -3.08
N ARG A 69 5.70 15.13 -2.03
CA ARG A 69 5.33 15.41 -0.62
C ARG A 69 4.76 16.81 -0.39
N HIS A 70 5.30 17.80 -1.10
CA HIS A 70 4.89 19.21 -0.98
C HIS A 70 3.51 19.52 -1.61
N LEU A 71 2.93 18.59 -2.37
CA LEU A 71 1.61 18.70 -3.00
C LEU A 71 0.53 17.93 -2.27
N MET A 72 0.85 17.36 -1.10
CA MET A 72 -0.02 16.46 -0.34
C MET A 72 -0.25 17.00 1.07
N SER A 73 -1.37 16.60 1.66
CA SER A 73 -1.64 16.87 3.06
C SER A 73 -0.63 16.18 3.97
N GLU A 74 -0.31 16.79 5.11
CA GLU A 74 0.58 16.21 6.11
C GLU A 74 0.08 14.84 6.60
N LYS A 75 -1.25 14.66 6.67
CA LYS A 75 -1.88 13.38 7.03
C LYS A 75 -1.55 12.28 6.02
N THR A 76 -1.66 12.57 4.73
CA THR A 76 -1.34 11.59 3.67
C THR A 76 0.13 11.26 3.63
N VAL A 77 0.98 12.27 3.83
CA VAL A 77 2.42 12.07 3.95
C VAL A 77 2.76 11.14 5.11
N ALA A 78 2.17 11.36 6.30
CA ALA A 78 2.38 10.49 7.45
C ALA A 78 1.92 9.05 7.19
N LEU A 79 0.77 8.86 6.53
CA LEU A 79 0.27 7.53 6.12
C LEU A 79 1.23 6.81 5.18
N MET A 80 1.77 7.51 4.18
CA MET A 80 2.75 6.93 3.25
C MET A 80 4.06 6.57 3.97
N GLU A 81 4.56 7.44 4.85
CA GLU A 81 5.76 7.17 5.66
C GLU A 81 5.55 5.94 6.55
N GLU A 82 4.40 5.82 7.22
CA GLU A 82 4.06 4.65 8.04
C GLU A 82 3.97 3.35 7.22
N ALA A 83 3.26 3.39 6.09
CA ALA A 83 3.09 2.21 5.23
C ALA A 83 4.42 1.72 4.66
N THR A 84 5.29 2.64 4.23
CA THR A 84 6.61 2.31 3.66
C THR A 84 7.61 1.86 4.72
N PHE A 85 7.61 2.47 5.91
CA PHE A 85 8.53 2.09 7.00
C PHE A 85 8.27 0.69 7.55
N ASN A 86 6.99 0.31 7.60
CA ASN A 86 6.57 -0.99 8.13
C ASN A 86 6.61 -2.10 7.08
N PHE A 87 6.71 -1.77 5.77
CA PHE A 87 6.77 -2.78 4.72
C PHE A 87 8.12 -3.51 4.72
N ARG A 88 8.10 -4.79 5.09
CA ARG A 88 9.27 -5.67 5.19
C ARG A 88 8.86 -7.08 4.78
N TYR A 89 9.81 -7.79 4.18
CA TYR A 89 9.81 -9.24 4.07
C TYR A 89 10.80 -9.72 5.12
N PHE A 90 10.36 -10.21 6.28
CA PHE A 90 11.29 -10.92 7.13
C PHE A 90 11.52 -12.30 6.49
N MET A 91 12.78 -12.65 6.31
CA MET A 91 13.17 -13.93 5.72
C MET A 91 13.50 -14.94 6.83
N ASP A 92 13.51 -14.45 8.07
CA ASP A 92 13.89 -15.11 9.30
C ASP A 92 12.71 -15.39 10.23
N GLU A 93 11.51 -14.86 9.95
CA GLU A 93 10.28 -15.24 10.68
C GLU A 93 9.48 -16.29 9.89
N PRO A 94 8.84 -17.25 10.59
CA PRO A 94 7.91 -18.16 9.94
C PRO A 94 6.70 -17.37 9.43
N GLY A 95 6.42 -17.44 8.13
CA GLY A 95 5.29 -16.73 7.56
C GLY A 95 3.94 -17.28 8.00
N ASP A 96 3.12 -16.48 8.69
CA ASP A 96 1.68 -16.77 8.89
C ASP A 96 0.84 -16.42 7.64
N ASP A 97 1.41 -15.76 6.63
CA ASP A 97 0.75 -15.51 5.34
C ASP A 97 1.64 -15.82 4.13
N ASN A 98 1.05 -15.78 2.92
CA ASN A 98 1.70 -16.13 1.65
C ASN A 98 2.87 -15.20 1.26
N MET A 99 3.15 -14.15 2.04
CA MET A 99 4.17 -13.15 1.73
C MET A 99 5.34 -13.16 2.73
N CYS A 100 5.34 -14.12 3.67
CA CYS A 100 6.33 -14.34 4.73
C CYS A 100 6.49 -13.15 5.67
N PHE A 101 6.33 -13.45 6.95
CA PHE A 101 6.55 -12.51 8.05
C PHE A 101 7.99 -12.10 7.96
#